data_AF-A0A0S4JQ21-F1
#
_entry.id   AF-A0A0S4JQ21-F1
#
_cell.length_a   1.000
_cell.length_b   1.000
_cell.length_c   1.000
_cell.angle_alpha   90.00
_cell.angle_beta   90.00
_cell.angle_gamma   90.00
#
_symmetry.space_group_name_H-M   'P 1'
#
loop_
_entity.id
_entity.type
_entity.pdbx_description
1 polymer ?
#
loop_
_entity_poly.entity_id
_entity_poly.type
_entity_poly.pdbx_seq_one_letter_code
_entity_poly.pdbx_strand_id
1 'polypeptide(L)'
;EDGELGSLAAERQAIVSALLPSQRSAGAHLAEEDDDVWGAQHAPSPSAVRRCIVQAKAGHVARAANALRDVARADGPATLEKLTALHPPRFCPLPDLPADCPRPAPLEPRAVQAAITSFSPGAASGPSGLTPDHLRELTRVPGTGLTDAIARFASSVVCGDLPSDILRFFFGARLSALAKKEGGIRPIASGETLRRVAARALIRRFRNVLAALFLPHRQFGVGVANGCEALALAVRSIVARAPTDLV
;
A
#
# COMPACT_ATOMS: atom_id res chain seq x y z
N GLU A 1 -32.08 17.17 -5.52
CA GLU A 1 -30.97 16.22 -5.30
C GLU A 1 -29.58 16.89 -5.32
N ASP A 2 -29.41 18.07 -5.95
CA ASP A 2 -28.14 18.83 -5.93
C ASP A 2 -27.82 19.58 -4.62
N GLY A 3 -28.77 19.68 -3.68
CA GLY A 3 -28.62 20.45 -2.44
C GLY A 3 -27.80 19.75 -1.34
N GLU A 4 -27.84 18.40 -1.26
CA GLU A 4 -27.19 17.64 -0.19
C GLU A 4 -25.68 17.45 -0.41
N LEU A 5 -25.24 17.38 -1.67
CA LEU A 5 -23.82 17.31 -2.02
C LEU A 5 -23.10 18.64 -1.73
N GLY A 6 -23.79 19.77 -1.89
CA GLY A 6 -23.28 21.09 -1.52
C GLY A 6 -23.13 21.24 0.00
N SER A 7 -24.06 20.66 0.77
CA SER A 7 -24.03 20.66 2.24
C SER A 7 -22.85 19.87 2.81
N LEU A 8 -22.58 18.67 2.29
CA LEU A 8 -21.44 17.84 2.73
C LEU A 8 -20.07 18.43 2.34
N ALA A 9 -20.00 19.12 1.19
CA ALA A 9 -18.80 19.85 0.79
C ALA A 9 -18.54 21.07 1.69
N ALA A 10 -19.60 21.78 2.08
CA ALA A 10 -19.54 22.90 3.00
C ALA A 10 -19.16 22.44 4.43
N GLU A 11 -19.70 21.31 4.89
CA GLU A 11 -19.40 20.71 6.20
C GLU A 11 -17.94 20.22 6.26
N ARG A 12 -17.44 19.61 5.17
CA ARG A 12 -16.02 19.28 5.00
C ARG A 12 -15.12 20.51 5.06
N GLN A 13 -15.51 21.61 4.40
CA GLN A 13 -14.74 22.86 4.38
C GLN A 13 -14.74 23.56 5.75
N ALA A 14 -15.87 23.52 6.47
CA ALA A 14 -16.00 24.09 7.81
C ALA A 14 -15.15 23.33 8.84
N ILE A 15 -15.10 22.00 8.78
CA ILE A 15 -14.25 21.18 9.65
C ILE A 15 -12.77 21.46 9.38
N VAL A 16 -12.35 21.53 8.11
CA VAL A 16 -10.96 21.84 7.73
C VAL A 16 -10.56 23.28 8.09
N SER A 17 -11.47 24.24 7.95
CA SER A 17 -11.27 25.64 8.31
C SER A 17 -11.20 25.86 9.83
N ALA A 18 -11.98 25.12 10.62
CA ALA A 18 -11.99 25.22 12.08
C ALA A 18 -10.77 24.54 12.74
N LEU A 19 -10.03 23.72 11.99
CA LEU A 19 -8.85 22.97 12.46
C LEU A 19 -7.52 23.68 12.21
N LEU A 20 -7.49 24.81 11.51
CA LEU A 20 -6.25 25.54 11.20
C LEU A 20 -6.35 27.03 11.61
N PRO A 21 -6.08 27.39 12.88
CA PRO A 21 -5.62 28.73 13.19
C PRO A 21 -4.16 28.89 12.73
N SER A 22 -3.90 30.02 12.10
CA SER A 22 -2.60 30.51 11.64
C SER A 22 -1.48 30.31 12.66
N GLN A 23 -0.49 29.47 12.35
CA GLN A 23 0.84 29.52 12.95
C GLN A 23 1.88 29.48 11.82
N ARG A 24 2.04 30.63 11.16
CA ARG A 24 3.26 30.99 10.43
C ARG A 24 4.01 32.01 11.29
N SER A 25 4.86 31.54 12.19
CA SER A 25 6.17 32.13 12.51
C SER A 25 6.76 31.52 13.78
N ALA A 26 8.10 31.44 13.76
CA ALA A 26 9.03 31.33 14.89
C ALA A 26 9.10 29.99 15.64
N GLY A 27 10.33 29.45 15.69
CA GLY A 27 10.68 28.34 16.57
C GLY A 27 11.81 27.47 16.06
N ALA A 28 12.91 28.07 15.60
CA ALA A 28 14.17 27.37 15.47
C ALA A 28 14.63 26.96 16.89
N HIS A 29 14.37 25.70 17.26
CA HIS A 29 15.07 25.08 18.38
C HIS A 29 16.12 24.15 17.81
N LEU A 30 17.36 24.61 17.96
CA LEU A 30 18.58 23.87 17.73
C LEU A 30 18.47 22.53 18.48
N ALA A 31 18.47 21.43 17.73
CA ALA A 31 18.74 20.13 18.30
C ALA A 31 20.22 20.16 18.71
N GLU A 32 20.47 20.14 20.02
CA GLU A 32 21.78 19.88 20.57
C GLU A 32 22.26 18.53 19.99
N GLU A 33 23.40 18.58 19.30
CA GLU A 33 24.06 17.42 18.72
C GLU A 33 24.61 16.56 19.87
N ASP A 34 23.88 15.49 20.20
CA ASP A 34 24.44 14.37 20.96
C ASP A 34 25.47 13.66 20.07
N ASP A 35 26.72 14.11 20.18
CA ASP A 35 27.91 13.66 19.44
C ASP A 35 28.39 12.21 19.80
N ASP A 36 27.57 11.40 20.48
CA ASP A 36 27.98 10.08 21.01
C ASP A 36 27.13 8.88 20.51
N VAL A 37 26.47 9.00 19.34
CA VAL A 37 25.63 7.92 18.73
C VAL A 37 26.24 7.29 17.47
N TRP A 38 27.57 7.27 17.32
CA TRP A 38 28.24 6.53 16.22
C TRP A 38 28.87 5.20 16.66
N GLY A 39 28.38 4.64 17.78
CA GLY A 39 28.79 3.36 18.32
C GLY A 39 28.64 2.20 17.34
N ALA A 40 29.80 1.62 16.96
CA ALA A 40 30.01 0.41 16.16
C ALA A 40 29.45 0.45 14.72
N GLN A 41 30.27 0.94 13.79
CA GLN A 41 30.13 0.71 12.34
C GLN A 41 30.23 -0.80 12.04
N HIS A 42 29.12 -1.52 12.14
CA HIS A 42 29.04 -2.91 11.68
C HIS A 42 29.15 -2.90 10.15
N ALA A 43 30.16 -3.60 9.62
CA ALA A 43 30.29 -3.76 8.17
C ALA A 43 28.99 -4.38 7.60
N PRO A 44 28.44 -3.82 6.50
CA PRO A 44 27.18 -4.30 5.95
C PRO A 44 27.32 -5.76 5.51
N SER A 45 26.32 -6.58 5.81
CA SER A 45 26.34 -8.00 5.41
C SER A 45 26.54 -8.16 3.89
N PRO A 46 27.18 -9.22 3.40
CA PRO A 46 27.35 -9.47 1.95
C PRO A 46 26.02 -9.44 1.18
N SER A 47 24.94 -9.89 1.84
CA SER A 47 23.59 -9.84 1.29
C SER A 47 23.08 -8.40 1.10
N ALA A 48 23.37 -7.50 2.04
CA ALA A 48 23.01 -6.08 1.98
C ALA A 48 23.76 -5.37 0.86
N VAL A 49 25.06 -5.63 0.72
CA VAL A 49 25.88 -5.09 -0.38
C VAL A 49 25.36 -5.55 -1.74
N ARG A 50 25.07 -6.85 -1.90
CA ARG A 50 24.50 -7.37 -3.16
C ARG A 50 23.17 -6.69 -3.52
N ARG A 51 22.29 -6.48 -2.54
CA ARG A 51 21.02 -5.77 -2.74
C ARG A 51 21.25 -4.30 -3.11
N CYS A 52 22.16 -3.62 -2.43
CA CYS A 52 22.53 -2.25 -2.75
C CYS A 52 22.96 -2.12 -4.22
N ILE A 53 23.87 -2.99 -4.68
CA ILE A 53 24.34 -3.01 -6.07
C ILE A 53 23.18 -3.25 -7.04
N VAL A 54 22.30 -4.23 -6.77
CA VAL A 54 21.15 -4.52 -7.64
C VAL A 54 20.20 -3.32 -7.74
N GLN A 55 19.89 -2.68 -6.61
CA GLN A 55 19.00 -1.51 -6.58
C GLN A 55 19.64 -0.28 -7.24
N ALA A 56 20.95 -0.10 -7.08
CA ALA A 56 21.70 0.98 -7.73
C ALA A 56 21.72 0.80 -9.25
N LYS A 57 21.95 -0.42 -9.75
CA LYS A 57 21.89 -0.76 -11.18
C LYS A 57 20.50 -0.54 -11.78
N ALA A 58 19.44 -0.71 -10.97
CA ALA A 58 18.07 -0.42 -11.36
C ALA A 58 17.68 1.07 -11.25
N GLY A 59 18.61 1.96 -10.85
CA GLY A 59 18.36 3.40 -10.69
C GLY A 59 17.62 3.79 -9.41
N HIS A 60 17.41 2.87 -8.45
CA HIS A 60 16.69 3.12 -7.21
C HIS A 60 17.63 3.55 -6.07
N VAL A 61 18.22 4.75 -6.18
CA VAL A 61 19.26 5.28 -5.27
C VAL A 61 18.83 5.24 -3.80
N ALA A 62 17.65 5.76 -3.46
CA ALA A 62 17.15 5.78 -2.08
C ALA A 62 17.02 4.37 -1.48
N ARG A 63 16.66 3.38 -2.29
CA ARG A 63 16.55 1.98 -1.84
C ARG A 63 17.88 1.28 -1.75
N ALA A 64 18.82 1.61 -2.64
CA ALA A 64 20.20 1.15 -2.54
C ALA A 64 20.82 1.62 -1.21
N ALA A 65 20.64 2.89 -0.86
CA ALA A 65 21.06 3.42 0.43
C ALA A 65 20.36 2.72 1.61
N ASN A 66 19.04 2.56 1.55
CA ASN A 66 18.29 1.88 2.61
C ASN A 66 18.64 0.39 2.74
N ALA A 67 19.13 -0.26 1.68
CA ALA A 67 19.56 -1.66 1.76
C ALA A 67 20.78 -1.85 2.67
N LEU A 68 21.58 -0.79 2.86
CA LEU A 68 22.73 -0.77 3.76
C LEU A 68 22.34 -0.40 5.21
N ARG A 69 21.16 0.19 5.44
CA ARG A 69 20.67 0.64 6.77
C ARG A 69 20.10 -0.50 7.63
N ASP A 70 20.69 -1.68 7.52
CA ASP A 70 20.46 -2.88 8.34
C ASP A 70 18.99 -3.26 8.60
N VAL A 71 18.20 -3.42 7.53
CA VAL A 71 16.92 -4.11 7.64
C VAL A 71 17.18 -5.61 7.76
N ALA A 72 17.18 -6.11 9.00
CA ALA A 72 17.33 -7.53 9.30
C ALA A 72 16.22 -8.34 8.60
N ARG A 73 16.63 -9.14 7.62
CA ARG A 73 15.77 -10.09 6.92
C ARG A 73 16.06 -11.47 7.50
N ALA A 74 15.01 -12.17 7.90
CA ALA A 74 15.14 -13.53 8.38
C ALA A 74 15.08 -14.47 7.17
N ASP A 75 16.02 -15.39 7.07
CA ASP A 75 16.07 -16.43 6.04
C ASP A 75 16.29 -17.81 6.69
N GLY A 76 16.18 -18.90 5.94
CA GLY A 76 16.42 -20.27 6.42
C GLY A 76 15.18 -21.06 6.90
N PRO A 77 15.35 -22.34 7.25
CA PRO A 77 14.25 -23.26 7.55
C PRO A 77 13.46 -22.87 8.82
N ALA A 78 14.14 -22.41 9.87
CA ALA A 78 13.47 -21.91 11.08
C ALA A 78 12.60 -20.67 10.79
N THR A 79 12.95 -19.87 9.79
CA THR A 79 12.11 -18.75 9.35
C THR A 79 10.86 -19.25 8.63
N LEU A 80 10.98 -20.30 7.81
CA LEU A 80 9.84 -20.91 7.13
C LEU A 80 8.84 -21.52 8.12
N GLU A 81 9.31 -22.17 9.18
CA GLU A 81 8.45 -22.69 10.24
C GLU A 81 7.65 -21.57 10.92
N LYS A 82 8.33 -20.47 11.28
CA LYS A 82 7.67 -19.28 11.85
C LYS A 82 6.66 -18.66 10.88
N LEU A 83 6.97 -18.61 9.58
CA LEU A 83 6.05 -18.11 8.56
C LEU A 83 4.82 -19.01 8.41
N THR A 84 5.03 -20.33 8.44
CA THR A 84 3.95 -21.32 8.36
C THR A 84 3.04 -21.24 9.58
N ALA A 85 3.61 -21.08 10.78
CA ALA A 85 2.85 -20.91 12.01
C ALA A 85 1.99 -19.62 12.02
N LEU A 86 2.46 -18.56 11.36
CA LEU A 86 1.70 -17.31 11.19
C LEU A 86 0.65 -17.37 10.08
N HIS A 87 0.72 -18.36 9.19
CA HIS A 87 -0.21 -18.48 8.10
C HIS A 87 -1.55 -18.99 8.65
N PRO A 88 -2.66 -18.24 8.46
CA PRO A 88 -3.95 -18.70 8.94
C PRO A 88 -4.27 -20.07 8.30
N PRO A 89 -4.85 -21.02 9.05
CA PRO A 89 -5.38 -22.23 8.46
C PRO A 89 -6.38 -21.82 7.37
N ARG A 90 -6.43 -22.58 6.27
CA ARG A 90 -7.42 -22.33 5.22
C ARG A 90 -8.80 -22.51 5.85
N PHE A 91 -9.43 -21.42 6.25
CA PHE A 91 -10.82 -21.44 6.64
C PHE A 91 -11.63 -21.87 5.43
N CYS A 92 -12.70 -22.61 5.74
CA CYS A 92 -13.87 -22.98 4.94
C CYS A 92 -13.97 -22.29 3.56
N PRO A 93 -14.50 -22.96 2.50
CA PRO A 93 -14.82 -22.27 1.25
C PRO A 93 -15.48 -20.91 1.52
N LEU A 94 -14.99 -19.89 0.82
CA LEU A 94 -15.62 -18.57 0.84
C LEU A 94 -17.11 -18.74 0.51
N PRO A 95 -18.02 -17.97 1.15
CA PRO A 95 -19.42 -18.04 0.81
C PRO A 95 -19.63 -17.72 -0.67
N ASP A 96 -20.58 -18.41 -1.30
CA ASP A 96 -20.97 -18.11 -2.67
C ASP A 96 -21.46 -16.66 -2.77
N LEU A 97 -21.20 -16.06 -3.93
CA LEU A 97 -21.72 -14.72 -4.19
C LEU A 97 -23.26 -14.78 -4.25
N PRO A 98 -23.96 -13.74 -3.76
CA PRO A 98 -25.40 -13.62 -3.96
C PRO A 98 -25.77 -13.74 -5.44
N ALA A 99 -26.91 -14.36 -5.74
CA ALA A 99 -27.37 -14.59 -7.11
C ALA A 99 -27.59 -13.29 -7.90
N ASP A 100 -27.87 -12.20 -7.20
CA ASP A 100 -28.09 -10.85 -7.73
C ASP A 100 -26.81 -9.99 -7.77
N CYS A 101 -25.65 -10.56 -7.45
CA CYS A 101 -24.38 -9.83 -7.45
C CYS A 101 -24.08 -9.31 -8.87
N PRO A 102 -24.05 -7.97 -9.09
CA PRO A 102 -23.86 -7.43 -10.42
C PRO A 102 -22.44 -7.70 -10.89
N ARG A 103 -22.31 -8.08 -12.17
CA ARG A 103 -20.99 -8.22 -12.79
C ARG A 103 -20.31 -6.84 -12.84
N PRO A 104 -19.05 -6.71 -12.39
CA PRO A 104 -18.35 -5.44 -12.50
C PRO A 104 -18.20 -5.02 -13.96
N ALA A 105 -18.43 -3.75 -14.26
CA ALA A 105 -18.15 -3.24 -15.59
C ALA A 105 -16.63 -3.27 -15.89
N PRO A 106 -16.24 -3.48 -17.16
CA PRO A 106 -14.84 -3.52 -17.56
C PRO A 106 -14.00 -2.32 -17.10
N LEU A 107 -12.70 -2.54 -16.97
CA LEU A 107 -11.74 -1.49 -16.60
C LEU A 107 -11.29 -0.73 -17.85
N GLU A 108 -11.39 0.59 -17.78
CA GLU A 108 -10.90 1.49 -18.83
C GLU A 108 -9.36 1.47 -18.93
N PRO A 109 -8.78 1.50 -20.15
CA PRO A 109 -7.33 1.58 -20.33
C PRO A 109 -6.67 2.73 -19.56
N ARG A 110 -7.34 3.89 -19.49
CA ARG A 110 -6.87 5.05 -18.70
C ARG A 110 -6.79 4.76 -17.20
N ALA A 111 -7.76 4.02 -16.66
CA ALA A 111 -7.76 3.64 -15.24
C ALA A 111 -6.62 2.66 -14.92
N VAL A 112 -6.34 1.74 -15.85
CA VAL A 112 -5.25 0.78 -15.77
C VAL A 112 -3.89 1.48 -15.87
N GLN A 113 -3.75 2.43 -16.81
CA GLN A 113 -2.54 3.25 -16.90
C GLN A 113 -2.29 4.01 -15.60
N ALA A 114 -3.33 4.63 -15.04
CA ALA A 114 -3.24 5.31 -13.75
C ALA A 114 -2.88 4.36 -12.60
N ALA A 115 -3.33 3.10 -12.65
CA ALA A 115 -2.95 2.09 -11.67
C ALA A 115 -1.47 1.73 -11.78
N ILE A 116 -0.94 1.52 -13.00
CA ILE A 116 0.47 1.21 -13.27
C ILE A 116 1.39 2.34 -12.80
N THR A 117 1.03 3.59 -13.06
CA THR A 117 1.84 4.74 -12.65
C THR A 117 1.78 5.02 -11.14
N SER A 118 0.70 4.60 -10.46
CA SER A 118 0.52 4.79 -9.00
C SER A 118 1.41 3.93 -8.11
N PHE A 119 2.16 2.97 -8.67
CA PHE A 119 3.10 2.18 -7.88
C PHE A 119 4.32 3.03 -7.49
N SER A 120 4.79 2.86 -6.26
CA SER A 120 6.06 3.44 -5.84
C SER A 120 7.21 2.87 -6.67
N PRO A 121 8.21 3.69 -7.08
CA PRO A 121 9.37 3.21 -7.82
C PRO A 121 10.07 2.04 -7.13
N GLY A 122 10.46 1.03 -7.91
CA GLY A 122 11.10 -0.20 -7.47
C GLY A 122 10.17 -1.21 -6.81
N ALA A 123 8.85 -0.99 -6.81
CA ALA A 123 7.89 -1.92 -6.18
C ALA A 123 8.20 -3.38 -6.54
N ALA A 124 8.20 -4.25 -5.52
CA ALA A 124 8.59 -5.65 -5.69
C ALA A 124 7.69 -6.38 -6.68
N SER A 125 8.25 -7.37 -7.38
CA SER A 125 7.50 -8.31 -8.22
C SER A 125 6.75 -9.35 -7.40
N GLY A 126 5.78 -9.99 -8.05
CA GLY A 126 5.17 -11.23 -7.57
C GLY A 126 5.98 -12.47 -7.99
N PRO A 127 5.36 -13.65 -7.97
CA PRO A 127 5.99 -14.91 -8.38
C PRO A 127 6.51 -14.91 -9.82
N SER A 128 5.87 -14.19 -10.75
CA SER A 128 6.30 -14.12 -12.16
C SER A 128 7.61 -13.36 -12.40
N GLY A 129 8.08 -12.59 -11.42
CA GLY A 129 9.22 -11.68 -11.61
C GLY A 129 8.88 -10.37 -12.34
N LEU A 130 7.67 -10.23 -12.88
CA LEU A 130 7.21 -8.98 -13.49
C LEU A 130 7.07 -7.89 -12.42
N THR A 131 7.73 -6.74 -12.60
CA THR A 131 7.62 -5.60 -11.68
C THR A 131 6.67 -4.53 -12.24
N PRO A 132 6.10 -3.65 -11.40
CA PRO A 132 5.36 -2.49 -11.88
C PRO A 132 6.21 -1.54 -12.74
N ASP A 133 7.52 -1.50 -12.52
CA ASP A 133 8.43 -0.68 -13.34
C ASP A 133 8.59 -1.26 -14.75
N HIS A 134 8.65 -2.59 -14.90
CA HIS A 134 8.59 -3.21 -16.23
C HIS A 134 7.33 -2.78 -16.98
N LEU A 135 6.16 -2.84 -16.33
CA LEU A 135 4.90 -2.42 -16.96
C LEU A 135 4.90 -0.94 -17.31
N ARG A 136 5.48 -0.08 -16.46
CA ARG A 136 5.59 1.36 -16.72
C ARG A 136 6.44 1.65 -17.95
N GLU A 137 7.57 0.97 -18.10
CA GLU A 137 8.43 1.17 -19.27
C GLU A 137 7.82 0.55 -20.54
N LEU A 138 7.26 -0.66 -20.46
CA LEU A 138 6.63 -1.31 -21.61
C LEU A 138 5.41 -0.55 -22.14
N THR A 139 4.60 0.05 -21.25
CA THR A 139 3.43 0.85 -21.65
C THR A 139 3.78 2.24 -22.18
N ARG A 140 5.03 2.71 -22.05
CA ARG A 140 5.49 3.95 -22.68
C ARG A 140 5.81 3.77 -24.16
N VAL A 141 6.02 2.54 -24.62
CA VAL A 141 6.35 2.27 -26.02
C VAL A 141 5.08 2.50 -26.87
N PRO A 142 5.09 3.51 -27.77
CA PRO A 142 3.92 3.84 -28.57
C PRO A 142 3.57 2.70 -29.54
N GLY A 143 2.29 2.58 -29.90
CA GLY A 143 1.83 1.63 -30.92
C GLY A 143 1.72 0.17 -30.50
N THR A 144 2.06 -0.18 -29.26
CA THR A 144 2.01 -1.58 -28.78
C THR A 144 0.61 -2.09 -28.46
N GLY A 145 -0.35 -1.19 -28.19
CA GLY A 145 -1.68 -1.56 -27.67
C GLY A 145 -1.62 -2.31 -26.33
N LEU A 146 -0.48 -2.26 -25.63
CA LEU A 146 -0.24 -3.06 -24.43
C LEU A 146 -1.16 -2.63 -23.28
N THR A 147 -1.38 -1.32 -23.10
CA THR A 147 -2.29 -0.82 -22.06
C THR A 147 -3.71 -1.34 -22.27
N ASP A 148 -4.20 -1.37 -23.51
CA ASP A 148 -5.51 -1.95 -23.86
C ASP A 148 -5.55 -3.46 -23.61
N ALA A 149 -4.48 -4.17 -23.96
CA ALA A 149 -4.38 -5.61 -23.69
C ALA A 149 -4.39 -5.92 -22.19
N ILE A 150 -3.63 -5.15 -21.38
CA ILE A 150 -3.64 -5.25 -19.93
C ILE A 150 -5.03 -4.89 -19.37
N ALA A 151 -5.73 -3.91 -19.96
CA ALA A 151 -7.06 -3.53 -19.50
C ALA A 151 -8.11 -4.61 -19.78
N ARG A 152 -8.08 -5.23 -20.96
CA ARG A 152 -8.92 -6.40 -21.26
C ARG A 152 -8.64 -7.55 -20.28
N PHE A 153 -7.35 -7.88 -20.08
CA PHE A 153 -6.96 -8.91 -19.12
C PHE A 153 -7.42 -8.58 -17.70
N ALA A 154 -7.14 -7.38 -17.21
CA ALA A 154 -7.52 -6.93 -15.87
C ALA A 154 -9.04 -6.93 -15.67
N SER A 155 -9.81 -6.66 -16.73
CA SER A 155 -11.27 -6.77 -16.70
C SER A 155 -11.71 -8.22 -16.49
N SER A 156 -11.11 -9.19 -17.21
CA SER A 156 -11.36 -10.62 -16.98
C SER A 156 -11.00 -11.05 -15.55
N VAL A 157 -9.91 -10.53 -14.98
CA VAL A 157 -9.55 -10.78 -13.57
C VAL A 157 -10.65 -10.30 -12.63
N VAL A 158 -11.13 -9.06 -12.82
CA VAL A 158 -12.15 -8.45 -11.96
C VAL A 158 -13.50 -9.15 -12.09
N CYS A 159 -13.83 -9.63 -13.29
CA CYS A 159 -15.06 -10.39 -13.55
C CYS A 159 -15.01 -11.83 -13.05
N GLY A 160 -13.84 -12.33 -12.60
CA GLY A 160 -13.68 -13.72 -12.17
C GLY A 160 -13.53 -14.73 -13.31
N ASP A 161 -13.23 -14.28 -14.53
CA ASP A 161 -13.19 -15.12 -15.73
C ASP A 161 -11.84 -15.86 -15.92
N LEU A 162 -11.04 -16.02 -14.87
CA LEU A 162 -9.74 -16.69 -14.97
C LEU A 162 -9.90 -18.22 -14.91
N PRO A 163 -9.20 -18.98 -15.77
CA PRO A 163 -9.20 -20.44 -15.70
C PRO A 163 -8.76 -20.97 -14.33
N SER A 164 -9.39 -22.05 -13.87
CA SER A 164 -9.10 -22.68 -12.57
C SER A 164 -7.62 -23.02 -12.38
N ASP A 165 -6.97 -23.44 -13.45
CA ASP A 165 -5.59 -23.97 -13.44
C ASP A 165 -4.55 -22.92 -13.07
N ILE A 166 -4.84 -21.65 -13.38
CA ILE A 166 -3.93 -20.54 -13.09
C ILE A 166 -4.18 -19.91 -11.72
N LEU A 167 -5.33 -20.16 -11.09
CA LEU A 167 -5.74 -19.46 -9.86
C LEU A 167 -4.72 -19.64 -8.73
N ARG A 168 -4.22 -20.86 -8.51
CA ARG A 168 -3.22 -21.14 -7.46
C ARG A 168 -1.92 -20.35 -7.61
N PHE A 169 -1.53 -20.05 -8.84
CA PHE A 169 -0.30 -19.31 -9.14
C PHE A 169 -0.55 -17.81 -9.16
N PHE A 170 -1.62 -17.38 -9.83
CA PHE A 170 -1.98 -15.98 -10.01
C PHE A 170 -2.42 -15.31 -8.70
N PHE A 171 -3.15 -16.04 -7.85
CA PHE A 171 -3.54 -15.57 -6.52
C PHE A 171 -2.50 -15.89 -5.43
N GLY A 172 -1.38 -16.51 -5.80
CA GLY A 172 -0.22 -16.68 -4.94
C GLY A 172 0.55 -15.39 -4.69
N ALA A 173 1.61 -15.48 -3.88
CA ALA A 173 2.47 -14.35 -3.55
C ALA A 173 3.90 -14.81 -3.22
N ARG A 174 4.87 -13.93 -3.48
CA ARG A 174 6.24 -14.08 -2.98
C ARG A 174 6.32 -13.57 -1.55
N LEU A 175 6.68 -14.44 -0.61
CA LEU A 175 6.85 -14.09 0.80
C LEU A 175 8.25 -13.56 1.10
N SER A 176 8.31 -12.54 1.94
CA SER A 176 9.55 -11.96 2.48
C SER A 176 9.39 -11.82 3.99
N ALA A 177 10.30 -12.39 4.78
CA ALA A 177 10.28 -12.28 6.23
C ALA A 177 11.15 -11.10 6.71
N LEU A 178 10.52 -10.10 7.30
CA LEU A 178 11.21 -8.98 7.94
C LEU A 178 11.32 -9.26 9.44
N ALA A 179 12.51 -9.17 10.03
CA ALA A 179 12.67 -9.31 11.46
C ALA A 179 12.09 -8.08 12.19
N LYS A 180 11.45 -8.30 13.33
CA LYS A 180 11.07 -7.22 14.25
C LYS A 180 12.25 -6.89 15.16
N LYS A 181 12.34 -5.62 15.61
CA LYS A 181 13.34 -5.18 16.60
C LYS A 181 13.24 -5.97 17.91
N GLU A 182 12.03 -6.20 18.39
CA GLU A 182 11.73 -6.92 19.65
C GLU A 182 11.66 -8.45 19.47
N GLY A 183 12.11 -8.98 18.32
CA GLY A 183 12.03 -10.40 18.02
C GLY A 183 10.74 -10.82 17.30
N GLY A 184 10.82 -11.96 16.62
CA GLY A 184 9.78 -12.45 15.71
C GLY A 184 9.88 -11.89 14.29
N ILE A 185 8.94 -12.28 13.42
CA ILE A 185 8.97 -11.95 12.00
C ILE A 185 7.66 -11.31 11.53
N ARG A 186 7.75 -10.44 10.53
CA ARG A 186 6.62 -9.87 9.79
C ARG A 186 6.60 -10.48 8.38
N PRO A 187 5.59 -11.31 8.04
CA PRO A 187 5.43 -11.80 6.68
C PRO A 187 4.98 -10.65 5.78
N ILE A 188 5.72 -10.41 4.69
CA ILE A 188 5.32 -9.51 3.62
C ILE A 188 5.04 -10.35 2.38
N ALA A 189 3.79 -10.33 1.92
CA ALA A 189 3.36 -11.03 0.71
C ALA A 189 3.29 -10.06 -0.47
N SER A 190 4.13 -10.29 -1.49
CA SER A 190 4.06 -9.58 -2.77
C SER A 190 3.28 -10.44 -3.77
N GLY A 191 2.00 -10.11 -3.98
CA GLY A 191 1.16 -10.80 -4.96
C GLY A 191 1.58 -10.52 -6.41
N GLU A 192 1.00 -11.27 -7.34
CA GLU A 192 1.25 -11.09 -8.77
C GLU A 192 1.01 -9.65 -9.22
N THR A 193 1.91 -9.12 -10.06
CA THR A 193 1.89 -7.69 -10.41
C THR A 193 0.65 -7.33 -11.22
N LEU A 194 0.25 -8.18 -12.17
CA LEU A 194 -0.99 -7.96 -12.94
C LEU A 194 -2.23 -8.01 -12.05
N ARG A 195 -2.27 -8.92 -11.05
CA ARG A 195 -3.34 -8.94 -10.04
C ARG A 195 -3.39 -7.63 -9.25
N ARG A 196 -2.24 -7.11 -8.84
CA ARG A 196 -2.13 -5.84 -8.10
C ARG A 196 -2.55 -4.65 -8.96
N VAL A 197 -2.26 -4.66 -10.26
CA VAL A 197 -2.74 -3.63 -11.22
C VAL A 197 -4.26 -3.65 -11.30
N ALA A 198 -4.87 -4.83 -11.53
CA ALA A 198 -6.32 -4.99 -11.60
C ALA A 198 -7.01 -4.53 -10.31
N ALA A 199 -6.51 -5.00 -9.15
CA ALA A 199 -7.04 -4.60 -7.84
C ALA A 199 -6.93 -3.09 -7.58
N ARG A 200 -5.79 -2.46 -7.95
CA ARG A 200 -5.63 -1.00 -7.82
C ARG A 200 -6.58 -0.23 -8.72
N ALA A 201 -6.73 -0.64 -9.97
CA ALA A 201 -7.66 0.00 -10.89
C ALA A 201 -9.11 -0.10 -10.37
N LEU A 202 -9.49 -1.26 -9.85
CA LEU A 202 -10.80 -1.49 -9.24
C LEU A 202 -11.03 -0.63 -7.99
N ILE A 203 -10.10 -0.66 -7.02
CA ILE A 203 -10.23 0.12 -5.78
C ILE A 203 -10.27 1.62 -6.05
N ARG A 204 -9.55 2.11 -7.06
CA ARG A 204 -9.62 3.53 -7.46
C ARG A 204 -11.01 3.92 -7.95
N ARG A 205 -11.69 3.03 -8.69
CA ARG A 205 -13.08 3.24 -9.14
C ARG A 205 -14.06 3.35 -7.97
N PHE A 206 -13.91 2.48 -6.97
CA PHE A 206 -14.83 2.41 -5.82
C PHE A 206 -14.40 3.23 -4.61
N ARG A 207 -13.28 3.95 -4.68
CA ARG A 207 -12.67 4.65 -3.53
C ARG A 207 -13.67 5.49 -2.75
N ASN A 208 -14.46 6.33 -3.43
CA ASN A 208 -15.38 7.26 -2.79
C ASN A 208 -16.57 6.52 -2.16
N VAL A 209 -17.07 5.49 -2.83
CA VAL A 209 -18.14 4.62 -2.31
C VAL A 209 -17.67 3.91 -1.04
N LEU A 210 -16.47 3.32 -1.08
CA LEU A 210 -15.87 2.66 0.08
C LEU A 210 -15.64 3.65 1.24
N ALA A 211 -15.15 4.85 0.96
CA ALA A 211 -14.97 5.88 1.99
C ALA A 211 -16.31 6.26 2.64
N ALA A 212 -17.36 6.48 1.85
CA ALA A 212 -18.69 6.81 2.35
C ALA A 212 -19.30 5.66 3.17
N LEU A 213 -19.01 4.40 2.82
CA LEU A 213 -19.48 3.23 3.56
C LEU A 213 -18.74 3.06 4.91
N PHE A 214 -17.42 3.26 4.93
CA PHE A 214 -16.59 2.92 6.09
C PHE A 214 -16.43 4.08 7.10
N LEU A 215 -16.45 5.33 6.63
CA LEU A 215 -16.23 6.48 7.49
C LEU A 215 -17.29 6.65 8.61
N PRO A 216 -18.60 6.41 8.39
CA PRO A 216 -19.60 6.44 9.45
C PRO A 216 -19.32 5.44 10.58
N HIS A 217 -18.66 4.33 10.25
CA HIS A 217 -18.22 3.32 11.21
C HIS A 217 -16.82 3.57 11.78
N ARG A 218 -16.34 4.83 11.73
CA ARG A 218 -15.06 5.29 12.29
C ARG A 218 -13.84 4.61 11.67
N GLN A 219 -13.96 4.10 10.44
CA GLN A 219 -12.86 3.48 9.71
C GLN A 219 -12.22 4.50 8.77
N PHE A 220 -11.10 5.08 9.20
CA PHE A 220 -10.35 6.10 8.46
C PHE A 220 -9.27 5.51 7.52
N GLY A 221 -9.05 4.20 7.54
CA GLY A 221 -8.00 3.54 6.77
C GLY A 221 -8.33 3.33 5.28
N VAL A 222 -9.59 3.49 4.86
CA VAL A 222 -10.03 3.16 3.49
C VAL A 222 -10.58 4.40 2.80
N GLY A 223 -9.96 4.77 1.69
CA GLY A 223 -10.44 5.87 0.81
C GLY A 223 -10.23 7.28 1.34
N VAL A 224 -9.96 7.47 2.64
CA VAL A 224 -9.68 8.76 3.28
C VAL A 224 -8.20 9.12 3.11
N ALA A 225 -7.92 10.30 2.53
CA ALA A 225 -6.55 10.80 2.44
C ALA A 225 -6.05 11.18 3.85
N ASN A 226 -4.84 10.73 4.20
CA ASN A 226 -4.20 10.98 5.50
C ASN A 226 -5.07 10.59 6.71
N GLY A 227 -5.93 9.57 6.57
CA GLY A 227 -6.93 9.23 7.59
C GLY A 227 -6.35 8.93 8.98
N CYS A 228 -5.20 8.24 9.06
CA CYS A 228 -4.55 7.96 10.35
C CYS A 228 -4.03 9.24 11.03
N GLU A 229 -3.44 10.16 10.27
CA GLU A 229 -2.94 11.43 10.78
C GLU A 229 -4.09 12.33 11.22
N ALA A 230 -5.14 12.42 10.39
CA ALA A 230 -6.36 13.16 10.71
C ALA A 230 -7.01 12.64 12.01
N LEU A 231 -7.09 11.32 12.18
CA LEU A 231 -7.61 10.72 13.42
C LEU A 231 -6.74 11.05 14.63
N ALA A 232 -5.42 10.91 14.51
CA ALA A 232 -4.50 11.22 15.61
C ALA A 232 -4.58 12.70 16.04
N LEU A 233 -4.65 13.62 15.07
CA LEU A 233 -4.80 15.05 15.32
C LEU A 233 -6.17 15.37 15.92
N ALA A 234 -7.25 14.75 15.44
CA ALA A 234 -8.59 14.94 15.98
C ALA A 234 -8.67 14.49 17.45
N VAL A 235 -8.11 13.32 17.79
CA VAL A 235 -8.06 12.84 19.18
C VAL A 235 -7.27 13.79 20.07
N ARG A 236 -6.08 14.22 19.62
CA ARG A 236 -5.27 15.21 20.36
C ARG A 236 -6.04 16.51 20.60
N SER A 237 -6.76 16.99 19.59
CA SER A 237 -7.56 18.21 19.70
C SER A 237 -8.73 18.06 20.68
N ILE A 238 -9.43 16.92 20.66
CA ILE A 238 -10.53 16.64 21.59
C ILE A 238 -10.01 16.58 23.03
N VAL A 239 -8.92 15.84 23.27
CA VAL A 239 -8.30 15.73 24.60
C VAL A 239 -7.84 17.10 25.10
N ALA A 240 -7.24 17.93 24.23
CA ALA A 240 -6.81 19.28 24.61
C ALA A 240 -7.97 20.26 24.89
N ARG A 241 -9.17 19.99 24.36
CA ARG A 241 -10.37 20.80 24.55
C ARG A 241 -11.28 20.30 25.67
N ALA A 242 -11.10 19.06 26.11
CA ALA A 242 -11.82 18.52 27.26
C ALA A 242 -11.26 19.13 28.55
N PRO A 243 -12.06 19.83 29.37
CA PRO A 243 -11.70 20.13 30.75
C PRO A 243 -11.52 18.81 31.50
N THR A 244 -10.73 18.87 32.56
CA THR A 244 -10.21 17.79 33.42
C THR A 244 -11.27 16.93 34.14
N ASP A 245 -12.25 16.34 33.44
CA ASP A 245 -13.32 15.53 34.05
C ASP A 245 -13.36 14.07 33.54
N LEU A 246 -12.19 13.50 33.24
CA LEU A 246 -12.02 12.06 33.03
C LEU A 246 -11.01 11.52 34.06
N VAL A 247 -11.49 11.42 35.31
CA VAL A 247 -10.88 10.59 36.38
C VAL A 247 -11.82 9.42 36.63
#